data_AF-A0A2V9M2V8-F1
#
_entry.id   AF-A0A2V9M2V8-F1
#
_cell.length_a   1.000
_cell.length_b   1.000
_cell.length_c   1.000
_cell.angle_alpha   90.00
_cell.angle_beta   90.00
_cell.angle_gamma   90.00
#
_symmetry.space_group_name_H-M   'P 1'
#
loop_
_entity.id
_entity.type
_entity.pdbx_description
1 polymer ?
#
loop_
_entity_poly.entity_id
_entity_poly.type
_entity_poly.pdbx_seq_one_letter_code
_entity_poly.pdbx_strand_id
1 'polypeptide(L)'
;LRGARLEVRSGTTAITGRLLSTERKTRTGGGTTLEVEYVSLISGAGEVRTTELLPSFSVRFLEKDLTAKLDRYLDLISLGRETHLRDMAISTEGTGVRGLFVSYISEVPVWKATYRIVLNSKAGRGPMLQGWAIVDNTVGQDWEKVELSLVAGAPQSFVQNISQPIYARRPVVELQGSMNIAPQTYESMLSSGGARIAGTITDPTGAAVRGARVRAFDSTGKIVGEGTSNASGRYELEGLPEGDTAIEVELAGFNKNVHQGLRLSTAKVVQQDVQLEIGSMTETVTVAGETQGIETSAANADARSSGGGRALGSGSRLGGAGRRGGIGGAVVGGAGSGIASSTVSDARSRAEAVARAQELGDLFEYKLKEPITIPKNRSALLPIIQSPIAVEKVSIWNEQAGLPRPQRALWLTNSSGMTLDGGSFSIIEEETFSGEGLFDPIRPDEKRLIGYATDLALNINSNLGSERQRVSRVRVSRGIMIQESEIREKKTYTIRNADTAPRTVVIEHPARAGY
;
A
#
# COMPACT_ATOMS: atom_id res chain seq x y z
N LEU A 1 16.55 25.63 -30.66
CA LEU A 1 17.21 25.51 -31.98
C LEU A 1 16.83 26.61 -32.99
N ARG A 2 15.76 27.39 -32.78
CA ARG A 2 15.47 28.58 -33.63
C ARG A 2 16.71 29.49 -33.69
N GLY A 3 17.02 29.98 -34.89
CA GLY A 3 18.19 30.81 -35.18
C GLY A 3 19.46 30.06 -35.56
N ALA A 4 19.50 28.72 -35.43
CA ALA A 4 20.64 27.89 -35.84
C ALA A 4 20.77 27.83 -37.37
N ARG A 5 22.00 27.81 -37.90
CA ARG A 5 22.25 27.57 -39.32
C ARG A 5 22.10 26.09 -39.67
N LEU A 6 21.20 25.82 -40.62
CA LEU A 6 20.86 24.50 -41.11
C LEU A 6 21.05 24.41 -42.61
N GLU A 7 21.39 23.20 -43.06
CA GLU A 7 21.19 22.74 -44.41
C GLU A 7 20.09 21.69 -44.40
N VAL A 8 19.05 21.91 -45.20
CA VAL A 8 17.93 20.98 -45.40
C VAL A 8 18.01 20.46 -46.83
N ARG A 9 18.23 19.16 -47.01
CA ARG A 9 18.40 18.52 -48.32
C ARG A 9 17.24 17.61 -48.64
N SER A 10 16.75 17.68 -49.88
CA SER A 10 15.80 16.75 -50.48
C SER A 10 16.30 16.32 -51.85
N GLY A 11 16.79 15.08 -51.94
CA GLY A 11 17.47 14.57 -53.13
C GLY A 11 18.65 15.45 -53.54
N THR A 12 18.56 16.08 -54.72
CA THR A 12 19.57 16.97 -55.29
C THR A 12 19.43 18.43 -54.87
N THR A 13 18.33 18.80 -54.22
CA THR A 13 18.08 20.18 -53.78
C THR A 13 18.52 20.38 -52.34
N ALA A 14 19.22 21.48 -52.06
CA ALA A 14 19.68 21.86 -50.74
C ALA A 14 19.27 23.29 -50.45
N ILE A 15 18.65 23.51 -49.29
CA ILE A 15 18.29 24.84 -48.79
C ILE A 15 19.14 25.11 -47.56
N THR A 16 19.93 26.18 -47.62
CA THR A 16 20.77 26.61 -46.50
C THR A 16 20.27 27.94 -45.94
N GLY A 17 20.12 28.02 -44.63
CA GLY A 17 19.66 29.24 -43.96
C GLY A 17 19.62 29.09 -42.45
N ARG A 18 19.17 30.14 -41.75
CA ARG A 18 18.89 30.08 -40.32
C ARG A 18 17.47 29.60 -40.09
N LEU A 19 17.27 28.72 -39.12
CA LEU A 19 15.94 28.24 -38.76
C LEU A 19 15.07 29.37 -38.20
N LEU A 20 14.00 29.71 -38.91
CA LEU A 20 13.03 30.70 -38.47
C LEU A 20 11.92 30.03 -37.64
N SER A 21 11.25 29.03 -38.24
CA SER A 21 10.17 28.29 -37.60
C SER A 21 10.07 26.85 -38.12
N THR A 22 9.44 26.02 -37.30
CA THR A 22 8.93 24.69 -37.65
C THR A 22 7.45 24.70 -37.31
N GLU A 23 6.57 24.48 -38.29
CA GLU A 23 5.12 24.55 -38.12
C GLU A 23 4.50 23.23 -38.53
N ARG A 24 3.58 22.71 -37.73
CA ARG A 24 2.75 21.57 -38.12
C ARG A 24 1.44 22.08 -38.69
N LYS A 25 1.08 21.64 -39.90
CA LYS A 25 -0.16 22.03 -40.58
C LYS A 25 -0.92 20.80 -41.04
N THR A 26 -2.22 20.86 -40.91
CA THR A 26 -3.13 19.81 -41.36
C THR A 26 -3.49 20.04 -42.82
N ARG A 27 -3.18 19.09 -43.71
CA ARG A 27 -3.57 19.11 -45.13
C ARG A 27 -4.65 18.06 -45.38
N THR A 28 -5.80 18.50 -45.85
CA THR A 28 -6.91 17.60 -46.22
C THR A 28 -7.02 17.55 -47.75
N GLY A 29 -6.93 16.36 -48.33
CA GLY A 29 -7.06 16.15 -49.78
C GLY A 29 -7.33 14.69 -50.10
N GLY A 30 -8.27 14.43 -51.01
CA GLY A 30 -8.62 13.06 -51.45
C GLY A 30 -9.35 12.19 -50.41
N GLY A 31 -9.96 12.79 -49.38
CA GLY A 31 -10.64 12.06 -48.30
C GLY A 31 -9.73 11.70 -47.11
N THR A 32 -8.44 12.05 -47.17
CA THR A 32 -7.48 11.79 -46.10
C THR A 32 -6.95 13.11 -45.52
N THR A 33 -6.80 13.15 -44.20
CA THR A 33 -6.19 14.26 -43.47
C THR A 33 -4.78 13.85 -43.07
N LEU A 34 -3.76 14.61 -43.50
CA LEU A 34 -2.36 14.38 -43.17
C LEU A 34 -1.82 15.54 -42.36
N GLU A 35 -1.12 15.25 -41.26
CA GLU A 35 -0.29 16.25 -40.58
C GLU A 35 1.04 16.36 -41.30
N VAL A 36 1.39 17.58 -41.69
CA VAL A 36 2.58 17.90 -42.48
C VAL A 36 3.41 18.93 -41.72
N GLU A 37 4.71 18.67 -41.60
CA GLU A 37 5.63 19.60 -40.96
C GLU A 37 6.29 20.50 -42.02
N TYR A 38 6.26 21.81 -41.79
CA TYR A 38 6.92 22.82 -42.61
C TYR A 38 8.12 23.39 -41.86
N VAL A 39 9.24 23.52 -42.56
CA VAL A 39 10.42 24.23 -42.08
C VAL A 39 10.60 25.51 -42.88
N SER A 40 10.73 26.63 -42.17
CA SER A 40 11.06 27.93 -42.75
C SER A 40 12.50 28.30 -42.42
N LEU A 41 13.31 28.50 -43.45
CA LEU A 41 14.70 28.96 -43.34
C LEU A 41 14.82 30.37 -43.91
N ILE A 42 15.56 31.25 -43.24
CA ILE A 42 15.95 32.56 -43.77
C ILE A 42 17.40 32.53 -44.27
N SER A 43 17.61 32.88 -45.53
CA SER A 43 18.94 32.95 -46.15
C SER A 43 19.71 34.17 -45.63
N GLY A 44 21.04 34.19 -45.85
CA GLY A 44 21.86 35.36 -45.52
C GLY A 44 21.47 36.63 -46.28
N ALA A 45 20.76 36.50 -47.40
CA ALA A 45 20.23 37.61 -48.20
C ALA A 45 18.82 38.05 -47.76
N GLY A 46 18.27 37.48 -46.68
CA GLY A 46 16.93 37.81 -46.17
C GLY A 46 15.78 37.08 -46.85
N GLU A 47 16.06 36.18 -47.81
CA GLU A 47 15.03 35.36 -48.47
C GLU A 47 14.52 34.29 -47.52
N VAL A 48 13.21 34.24 -47.29
CA VAL A 48 12.56 33.18 -46.51
C VAL A 48 12.08 32.08 -47.43
N ARG A 49 12.57 30.85 -47.23
CA ARG A 49 12.13 29.66 -47.93
C ARG A 49 11.41 28.71 -46.98
N THR A 50 10.18 28.37 -47.32
CA THR A 50 9.37 27.41 -46.58
C THR A 50 9.24 26.14 -47.40
N THR A 51 9.56 24.99 -46.79
CA THR A 51 9.48 23.68 -47.45
C THR A 51 8.79 22.66 -46.54
N GLU A 52 8.07 21.74 -47.15
CA GLU A 52 7.45 20.59 -46.49
C GLU A 52 8.53 19.53 -46.19
N LEU A 53 8.65 19.11 -44.94
CA LEU A 53 9.55 18.04 -44.53
C LEU A 53 8.91 16.69 -44.87
N LEU A 54 9.33 16.12 -45.99
CA LEU A 54 9.02 14.73 -46.33
C LEU A 54 10.03 13.78 -45.66
N PRO A 55 9.69 12.49 -45.47
CA PRO A 55 10.60 11.51 -44.86
C PRO A 55 11.96 11.35 -45.56
N SER A 56 12.07 11.77 -46.82
CA SER A 56 13.30 11.76 -47.62
C SER A 56 14.24 12.94 -47.35
N PHE A 57 13.84 13.89 -46.51
CA PHE A 57 14.66 15.06 -46.20
C PHE A 57 15.73 14.72 -45.16
N SER A 58 16.92 15.29 -45.34
CA SER A 58 17.97 15.29 -44.31
C SER A 58 18.23 16.70 -43.83
N VAL A 59 18.39 16.86 -42.52
CA VAL A 59 18.68 18.13 -41.87
C VAL A 59 20.05 18.05 -41.22
N ARG A 60 20.92 19.01 -41.55
CA ARG A 60 22.29 19.08 -41.03
C ARG A 60 22.53 20.43 -40.37
N PHE A 61 22.97 20.43 -39.12
CA PHE A 61 23.48 21.63 -38.46
C PHE A 61 24.84 21.99 -39.05
N LEU A 62 25.01 23.26 -39.44
CA LEU A 62 26.27 23.76 -39.98
C LEU A 62 27.21 24.31 -38.90
N GLU A 63 26.69 24.54 -37.69
CA GLU A 63 27.43 25.07 -36.54
C GLU A 63 28.04 23.94 -35.71
N LYS A 64 29.37 23.80 -35.74
CA LYS A 64 30.10 22.73 -35.03
C LYS A 64 29.87 22.74 -33.51
N ASP A 65 29.84 23.92 -32.89
CA ASP A 65 29.63 24.06 -31.44
C ASP A 65 28.24 23.61 -31.01
N LEU A 66 27.24 23.82 -31.87
CA LEU A 66 25.87 23.38 -31.60
C LEU A 66 25.75 21.86 -31.73
N THR A 67 26.40 21.26 -32.73
CA THR A 67 26.48 19.81 -32.88
C THR A 67 27.10 19.16 -31.63
N ALA A 68 28.24 19.67 -31.16
CA ALA A 68 28.90 19.14 -29.95
C ALA A 68 28.04 19.26 -28.68
N LYS A 69 27.23 20.33 -28.55
CA LYS A 69 26.27 20.49 -27.45
C LYS A 69 25.10 19.52 -27.57
N LEU A 70 24.62 19.27 -28.79
CA LEU A 70 23.54 18.32 -29.05
C LEU A 70 24.00 16.89 -28.76
N ASP A 71 25.20 16.50 -29.20
CA ASP A 71 25.78 15.19 -28.93
C ASP A 71 25.89 14.95 -27.42
N ARG A 72 26.46 15.90 -26.68
CA ARG A 72 26.54 15.81 -25.21
C ARG A 72 25.17 15.70 -24.55
N TYR A 73 24.17 16.42 -25.05
CA TYR A 73 22.80 16.35 -24.52
C TYR A 73 22.14 14.99 -24.81
N LEU A 74 22.36 14.44 -26.01
CA LEU A 74 21.87 13.11 -26.39
C LEU A 74 22.58 12.01 -25.60
N ASP A 75 23.87 12.15 -25.31
CA ASP A 75 24.61 11.26 -24.42
C ASP A 75 24.03 11.29 -23.00
N LEU A 76 23.70 12.48 -22.47
CA LEU A 76 23.04 12.62 -21.16
C LEU A 76 21.64 11.99 -21.13
N ILE A 77 20.87 12.10 -22.21
CA ILE A 77 19.57 11.41 -22.33
C ILE A 77 19.77 9.89 -22.42
N SER A 78 20.79 9.44 -23.14
CA SER A 78 21.13 8.02 -23.27
C SER A 78 21.53 7.43 -21.92
N LEU A 79 22.33 8.15 -21.14
CA LEU A 79 22.67 7.80 -19.76
C LEU A 79 21.42 7.72 -18.86
N GLY A 80 20.40 8.54 -19.13
CA GLY A 80 19.10 8.44 -18.45
C GLY A 80 18.30 7.16 -18.80
N ARG A 81 18.62 6.46 -19.90
CA ARG A 81 18.01 5.15 -20.23
C ARG A 81 18.69 3.99 -19.50
N GLU A 82 19.96 4.13 -19.12
CA GLU A 82 20.66 3.15 -18.28
C GLU A 82 20.46 3.50 -16.80
N THR A 83 19.25 3.27 -16.32
CA THR A 83 18.76 3.62 -14.96
C THR A 83 19.51 2.97 -13.79
N HIS A 84 20.58 2.21 -14.01
CA HIS A 84 21.20 1.35 -12.99
C HIS A 84 22.72 1.44 -12.83
N LEU A 85 23.43 2.31 -13.56
CA LEU A 85 24.88 2.51 -13.36
C LEU A 85 25.17 3.96 -12.98
N ARG A 86 25.82 4.15 -11.83
CA ARG A 86 26.40 5.43 -11.40
C ARG A 86 27.91 5.30 -11.43
N ASP A 87 28.55 5.99 -12.35
CA ASP A 87 30.01 6.09 -12.37
C ASP A 87 30.48 7.05 -11.28
N MET A 88 31.22 6.52 -10.29
CA MET A 88 31.84 7.31 -9.23
C MET A 88 33.34 7.40 -9.46
N ALA A 89 33.82 8.56 -9.88
CA ALA A 89 35.25 8.85 -9.98
C ALA A 89 35.75 9.44 -8.64
N ILE A 90 36.63 8.72 -7.96
CA ILE A 90 37.31 9.20 -6.75
C ILE A 90 38.69 9.72 -7.16
N SER A 91 38.88 11.04 -7.11
CA SER A 91 40.20 11.65 -7.26
C SER A 91 40.79 12.02 -5.91
N THR A 92 42.10 11.87 -5.78
CA THR A 92 42.86 12.29 -4.59
C THR A 92 43.90 13.31 -4.99
N GLU A 93 43.94 14.46 -4.32
CA GLU A 93 45.02 15.43 -4.47
C GLU A 93 46.13 15.14 -3.46
N GLY A 94 47.38 15.08 -3.91
CA GLY A 94 48.57 14.84 -3.09
C GLY A 94 49.51 13.74 -3.62
N THR A 95 50.75 13.71 -3.13
CA THR A 95 51.82 12.80 -3.58
C THR A 95 52.09 11.64 -2.61
N GLY A 96 51.24 11.43 -1.61
CA GLY A 96 51.40 10.40 -0.57
C GLY A 96 50.45 9.21 -0.74
N VAL A 97 50.80 8.08 -0.12
CA VAL A 97 49.94 6.88 -0.08
C VAL A 97 48.82 7.07 0.94
N ARG A 98 47.59 6.73 0.58
CA ARG A 98 46.44 6.67 1.49
C ARG A 98 45.56 5.47 1.20
N GLY A 99 45.07 4.83 2.25
CA GLY A 99 44.02 3.83 2.12
C GLY A 99 42.67 4.52 1.89
N LEU A 100 41.98 4.15 0.82
CA LEU A 100 40.61 4.56 0.54
C LEU A 100 39.68 3.38 0.81
N PHE A 101 38.63 3.63 1.58
CA PHE A 101 37.55 2.65 1.79
C PHE A 101 36.26 3.24 1.25
N VAL A 102 35.56 2.47 0.42
CA VAL A 102 34.27 2.86 -0.17
C VAL A 102 33.25 1.84 0.30
N SER A 103 32.25 2.30 1.04
CA SER A 103 31.08 1.52 1.42
C SER A 103 29.82 2.17 0.86
N TYR A 104 28.89 1.34 0.41
CA TYR A 104 27.56 1.78 0.02
C TYR A 104 26.51 0.92 0.72
N ILE A 105 25.33 1.46 0.91
CA ILE A 105 24.16 0.73 1.40
C ILE A 105 23.25 0.55 0.19
N SER A 106 22.84 -0.69 -0.05
CA SER A 106 21.87 -1.03 -1.07
C SER A 106 20.61 -1.50 -0.39
N GLU A 107 19.46 -1.07 -0.90
CA GLU A 107 18.18 -1.62 -0.47
C GLU A 107 18.13 -3.10 -0.83
N VAL A 108 17.91 -3.93 0.19
CA VAL A 108 17.73 -5.37 0.06
C VAL A 108 16.32 -5.73 0.51
N PRO A 109 15.68 -6.73 -0.13
CA PRO A 109 14.34 -7.16 0.22
C PRO A 109 14.30 -7.71 1.65
N VAL A 110 13.13 -7.58 2.26
CA VAL A 110 12.85 -8.13 3.59
C VAL A 110 13.00 -9.65 3.54
N TRP A 111 13.88 -10.18 4.38
CA TRP A 111 14.02 -11.62 4.60
C TRP A 111 12.81 -12.16 5.38
N LYS A 112 12.46 -13.44 5.21
CA LYS A 112 11.31 -14.05 5.90
C LYS A 112 11.73 -15.24 6.73
N ALA A 113 11.26 -15.32 7.96
CA ALA A 113 11.41 -16.49 8.80
C ALA A 113 10.31 -17.53 8.52
N THR A 114 10.69 -18.81 8.49
CA THR A 114 9.75 -19.94 8.45
C THR A 114 10.22 -21.05 9.38
N TYR A 115 9.27 -21.70 10.04
CA TYR A 115 9.53 -22.64 11.11
C TYR A 115 8.88 -24.00 10.87
N ARG A 116 9.43 -25.00 11.53
CA ARG A 116 8.88 -26.34 11.63
C ARG A 116 9.00 -26.80 13.07
N ILE A 117 7.88 -27.22 13.63
CA ILE A 117 7.80 -27.82 14.95
C ILE A 117 7.58 -29.32 14.77
N VAL A 118 8.54 -30.10 15.22
CA VAL A 118 8.50 -31.57 15.15
C VAL A 118 8.12 -32.13 16.51
N LEU A 119 6.95 -32.75 16.57
CA LEU A 119 6.40 -33.42 17.75
C LEU A 119 6.68 -34.91 17.63
N ASN A 120 7.87 -35.36 18.08
CA ASN A 120 8.25 -36.76 18.00
C ASN A 120 7.84 -37.50 19.30
N SER A 121 6.90 -38.42 19.20
CA SER A 121 6.47 -39.28 20.31
C SER A 121 7.26 -40.60 20.38
N LYS A 122 7.86 -41.05 19.26
CA LYS A 122 8.32 -42.44 19.08
C LYS A 122 9.79 -42.69 19.41
N ALA A 123 10.61 -41.65 19.57
CA ALA A 123 12.07 -41.79 19.73
C ALA A 123 12.66 -41.28 21.06
N GLY A 124 11.82 -40.93 22.04
CA GLY A 124 12.30 -40.29 23.28
C GLY A 124 12.97 -38.92 23.06
N ARG A 125 12.93 -38.40 21.83
CA ARG A 125 13.38 -37.06 21.48
C ARG A 125 12.23 -36.11 21.75
N GLY A 126 12.47 -35.12 22.61
CA GLY A 126 11.50 -34.07 22.89
C GLY A 126 11.12 -33.27 21.64
N PRO A 127 10.09 -32.42 21.74
CA PRO A 127 9.69 -31.52 20.67
C PRO A 127 10.85 -30.63 20.22
N MET A 128 10.98 -30.43 18.91
CA MET A 128 12.09 -29.66 18.34
C MET A 128 11.56 -28.58 17.39
N LEU A 129 12.14 -27.39 17.50
CA LEU A 129 11.94 -26.28 16.59
C LEU A 129 13.09 -26.25 15.59
N GLN A 130 12.75 -26.13 14.32
CA GLN A 130 13.68 -25.85 13.23
C GLN A 130 13.21 -24.58 12.54
N GLY A 131 14.11 -23.65 12.26
CA GLY A 131 13.78 -22.40 11.59
C GLY A 131 14.78 -22.05 10.50
N TRP A 132 14.26 -21.44 9.44
CA TRP A 132 15.02 -21.00 8.29
C TRP A 132 14.68 -19.55 7.95
N ALA A 133 15.68 -18.84 7.44
CA ALA A 133 15.51 -17.55 6.79
C ALA A 133 15.52 -17.74 5.28
N ILE A 134 14.52 -17.20 4.62
CA ILE A 134 14.47 -17.07 3.16
C ILE A 134 15.10 -15.72 2.83
N VAL A 135 16.21 -15.76 2.10
CA VAL A 135 17.00 -14.58 1.73
C VAL A 135 17.07 -14.52 0.21
N ASP A 136 16.67 -13.38 -0.34
CA ASP A 136 16.65 -13.12 -1.77
C ASP A 136 17.81 -12.20 -2.15
N ASN A 137 18.71 -12.67 -3.02
CA ASN A 137 19.69 -11.81 -3.66
C ASN A 137 19.05 -11.13 -4.88
N THR A 138 18.50 -9.93 -4.68
CA THR A 138 17.93 -9.10 -5.75
C THR A 138 18.91 -8.10 -6.34
N VAL A 139 20.16 -8.06 -5.85
CA VAL A 139 21.17 -7.17 -6.42
C VAL A 139 21.72 -7.79 -7.71
N GLY A 140 22.15 -6.94 -8.65
CA GLY A 140 22.64 -7.37 -9.97
C GLY A 140 23.96 -8.14 -9.97
N GLN A 141 24.47 -8.57 -8.82
CA GLN A 141 25.76 -9.21 -8.64
C GLN A 141 25.67 -10.44 -7.73
N ASP A 142 26.57 -11.39 -7.94
CA ASP A 142 26.69 -12.57 -7.08
C ASP A 142 27.19 -12.15 -5.69
N TRP A 143 26.60 -12.71 -4.63
CA TRP A 143 27.17 -12.63 -3.29
C TRP A 143 28.20 -13.74 -3.17
N GLU A 144 29.47 -13.38 -2.92
CA GLU A 144 30.55 -14.34 -2.73
C GLU A 144 31.14 -14.16 -1.32
N LYS A 145 30.94 -15.17 -0.46
CA LYS A 145 31.46 -15.20 0.93
C LYS A 145 31.12 -13.94 1.73
N VAL A 146 29.87 -13.51 1.65
CA VAL A 146 29.36 -12.35 2.39
C VAL A 146 29.07 -12.76 3.83
N GLU A 147 29.48 -11.93 4.80
CA GLU A 147 28.99 -12.06 6.17
C GLU A 147 27.55 -11.54 6.22
N LEU A 148 26.62 -12.40 6.65
CA LEU A 148 25.20 -12.07 6.67
C LEU A 148 24.66 -12.04 8.10
N SER A 149 24.07 -10.90 8.44
CA SER A 149 23.34 -10.64 9.67
C SER A 149 21.88 -10.34 9.33
N LEU A 150 20.97 -11.14 9.87
CA LEU A 150 19.54 -10.98 9.66
C LEU A 150 18.95 -10.29 10.88
N VAL A 151 18.50 -9.05 10.70
CA VAL A 151 17.91 -8.28 11.79
C VAL A 151 16.40 -8.49 11.76
N ALA A 152 15.87 -8.99 12.87
CA ALA A 152 14.45 -9.09 13.18
C ALA A 152 13.98 -7.81 13.88
N GLY A 153 12.78 -7.36 13.50
CA GLY A 153 12.18 -6.09 13.91
C GLY A 153 11.80 -5.23 12.71
N ALA A 154 11.17 -4.08 12.96
CA ALA A 154 10.79 -3.12 11.93
C ALA A 154 11.80 -1.96 11.90
N PRO A 155 13.00 -2.12 11.31
CA PRO A 155 13.94 -1.02 11.20
C PRO A 155 13.32 0.09 10.35
N GLN A 156 13.14 1.26 10.93
CA GLN A 156 12.73 2.44 10.17
C GLN A 156 13.95 2.93 9.39
N SER A 157 13.95 2.66 8.08
CA SER A 157 14.91 3.24 7.14
C SER A 157 14.36 4.55 6.60
N PHE A 158 15.23 5.55 6.45
CA PHE A 158 14.91 6.82 5.82
C PHE A 158 15.55 6.87 4.44
N VAL A 159 14.74 7.05 3.40
CA VAL A 159 15.25 7.31 2.06
C VAL A 159 15.44 8.81 1.92
N GLN A 160 16.70 9.26 1.95
CA GLN A 160 17.06 10.64 1.64
C GLN A 160 17.69 10.72 0.26
N ASN A 161 17.05 11.44 -0.66
CA ASN A 161 17.61 11.71 -1.97
C ASN A 161 18.73 12.76 -1.86
N ILE A 162 19.96 12.30 -1.64
CA ILE A 162 21.16 13.17 -1.51
C ILE A 162 21.44 13.99 -2.78
N SER A 163 20.87 13.63 -3.93
CA SER A 163 21.02 14.39 -5.18
C SER A 163 19.98 15.50 -5.36
N GLN A 164 18.98 15.58 -4.48
CA GLN A 164 18.02 16.68 -4.48
C GLN A 164 18.46 17.75 -3.49
N PRO A 165 18.93 18.93 -3.95
CA PRO A 165 19.24 20.02 -3.03
C PRO A 165 17.97 20.51 -2.35
N ILE A 166 17.93 20.44 -1.02
CA ILE A 166 16.86 21.03 -0.20
C ILE A 166 17.23 22.47 0.09
N TYR A 167 16.48 23.42 -0.47
CA TYR A 167 16.69 24.85 -0.22
C TYR A 167 15.80 25.31 0.93
N ALA A 168 16.40 25.69 2.05
CA ALA A 168 15.70 26.42 3.11
C ALA A 168 15.52 27.88 2.68
N ARG A 169 14.28 28.39 2.62
CA ARG A 169 14.04 29.82 2.45
C ARG A 169 14.12 30.52 3.79
N ARG A 170 14.92 31.59 3.88
CA ARG A 170 14.95 32.44 5.08
C ARG A 170 13.57 33.10 5.23
N PRO A 171 12.94 33.04 6.42
CA PRO A 171 11.73 33.81 6.68
C PRO A 171 12.04 35.30 6.49
N VAL A 172 11.32 35.94 5.57
CA VAL A 172 11.40 37.38 5.34
C VAL A 172 10.49 38.03 6.37
N VAL A 173 11.08 38.75 7.32
CA VAL A 173 10.33 39.62 8.22
C VAL A 173 10.01 40.88 7.43
N GLU A 174 8.75 41.06 7.06
CA GLU A 174 8.30 42.32 6.47
C GLU A 174 8.51 43.44 7.50
N LEU A 175 9.23 44.48 7.10
CA LEU A 175 9.22 45.72 7.87
C LEU A 175 7.77 46.20 7.88
N GLN A 176 7.18 46.36 9.06
CA GLN A 176 5.86 46.98 9.18
C GLN A 176 5.93 48.31 8.44
N GLY A 177 5.22 48.38 7.30
CA GLY A 177 5.12 49.59 6.53
C GLY A 177 4.68 50.69 7.47
N SER A 178 5.50 51.75 7.55
CA SER A 178 5.12 53.01 8.17
C SER A 178 3.69 53.31 7.81
N MET A 179 2.82 53.38 8.83
CA MET A 179 1.43 53.77 8.69
C MET A 179 1.37 54.97 7.75
N ASN A 180 0.78 54.77 6.57
CA ASN A 180 0.41 55.88 5.71
C ASN A 180 -0.59 56.71 6.49
N ILE A 181 -0.11 57.81 7.08
CA ILE A 181 -0.96 58.90 7.55
C ILE A 181 -1.48 59.57 6.28
N ALA A 182 -2.52 58.99 5.69
CA ALA A 182 -3.41 59.76 4.85
C ALA A 182 -4.21 60.71 5.79
N PRO A 183 -4.41 61.98 5.41
CA PRO A 183 -5.19 62.92 6.22
C PRO A 183 -6.58 62.35 6.52
N GLN A 184 -7.05 62.53 7.76
CA GLN A 184 -8.39 62.12 8.16
C GLN A 184 -9.45 62.84 7.31
N THR A 185 -10.10 62.09 6.43
CA THR A 185 -11.34 62.52 5.78
C THR A 185 -12.52 62.11 6.65
N TYR A 186 -13.16 63.11 7.26
CA TYR A 186 -14.49 62.94 7.84
C TYR A 186 -15.51 62.93 6.71
N GLU A 187 -15.68 61.78 6.06
CA GLU A 187 -16.80 61.56 5.14
C GLU A 187 -17.73 60.50 5.70
N SER A 188 -18.87 61.01 6.17
CA SER A 188 -20.23 60.48 6.06
C SER A 188 -20.44 58.96 6.16
N MET A 189 -21.34 58.60 7.07
CA MET A 189 -22.04 57.32 7.10
C MET A 189 -22.65 57.01 5.72
N LEU A 190 -21.90 56.31 4.88
CA LEU A 190 -22.39 55.56 3.75
C LEU A 190 -21.98 54.11 3.99
N SER A 191 -22.79 53.44 4.81
CA SER A 191 -22.95 52.00 4.66
C SER A 191 -23.20 51.77 3.17
N SER A 192 -22.25 51.14 2.48
CA SER A 192 -22.55 50.45 1.24
C SER A 192 -23.47 49.30 1.63
N GLY A 193 -24.75 49.62 1.77
CA GLY A 193 -25.82 48.70 2.13
C GLY A 193 -26.08 47.77 0.96
N GLY A 194 -25.22 46.77 0.81
CA GLY A 194 -25.52 45.59 0.02
C GLY A 194 -26.19 44.53 0.88
N ALA A 195 -26.90 43.62 0.24
CA ALA A 195 -27.42 42.45 0.92
C ALA A 195 -26.28 41.53 1.37
N ARG A 196 -26.57 40.68 2.36
CA ARG A 196 -25.58 39.74 2.94
C ARG A 196 -26.12 38.32 2.92
N ILE A 197 -25.26 37.37 2.56
CA ILE A 197 -25.52 35.93 2.70
C ILE A 197 -24.55 35.38 3.72
N ALA A 198 -25.04 34.62 4.69
CA ALA A 198 -24.21 33.92 5.66
C ALA A 198 -24.68 32.47 5.80
N GLY A 199 -23.78 31.57 6.18
CA GLY A 199 -24.13 30.16 6.32
C GLY A 199 -23.02 29.31 6.89
N THR A 200 -23.33 28.03 7.11
CA THR A 200 -22.39 26.99 7.48
C THR A 200 -22.32 25.92 6.41
N ILE A 201 -21.11 25.43 6.16
CA ILE A 201 -20.84 24.35 5.19
C ILE A 201 -20.46 23.11 5.97
N THR A 202 -21.21 22.03 5.77
CA THR A 202 -21.00 20.74 6.43
C THR A 202 -20.85 19.60 5.44
N ASP A 203 -20.29 18.48 5.87
CA ASP A 203 -20.22 17.23 5.10
C ASP A 203 -21.43 16.31 5.40
N PRO A 204 -21.54 15.11 4.78
CA PRO A 204 -22.64 14.17 5.05
C PRO A 204 -22.70 13.64 6.49
N THR A 205 -21.60 13.74 7.24
CA THR A 205 -21.53 13.35 8.66
C THR A 205 -21.93 14.47 9.61
N GLY A 206 -22.13 15.69 9.09
CA GLY A 206 -22.45 16.89 9.86
C GLY A 206 -21.21 17.64 10.35
N ALA A 207 -20.00 17.26 9.92
CA ALA A 207 -18.77 17.93 10.29
C ALA A 207 -18.58 19.23 9.49
N ALA A 208 -17.99 20.26 10.11
CA ALA A 208 -17.74 21.55 9.48
C ALA A 208 -16.64 21.47 8.41
N VAL A 209 -16.90 22.01 7.21
CA VAL A 209 -15.98 22.00 6.08
C VAL A 209 -15.24 23.33 5.99
N ARG A 210 -13.93 23.31 6.22
CA ARG A 210 -13.04 24.48 6.11
C ARG A 210 -12.51 24.64 4.68
N GLY A 211 -12.40 25.89 4.21
CA GLY A 211 -11.71 26.23 2.97
C GLY A 211 -12.53 25.98 1.70
N ALA A 212 -13.83 25.68 1.82
CA ALA A 212 -14.73 25.62 0.67
C ALA A 212 -14.91 27.03 0.10
N ARG A 213 -14.83 27.15 -1.22
CA ARG A 213 -14.99 28.41 -1.95
C ARG A 213 -16.47 28.64 -2.24
N VAL A 214 -16.98 29.81 -1.92
CA VAL A 214 -18.37 30.21 -2.14
C VAL A 214 -18.41 31.37 -3.12
N ARG A 215 -19.14 31.25 -4.22
CA ARG A 215 -19.35 32.30 -5.23
C ARG A 215 -20.82 32.63 -5.35
N ALA A 216 -21.16 33.92 -5.35
CA ALA A 216 -22.50 34.43 -5.61
C ALA A 216 -22.59 34.95 -7.06
N PHE A 217 -23.69 34.62 -7.73
CA PHE A 217 -23.98 34.99 -9.12
C PHE A 217 -25.30 35.74 -9.21
N ASP A 218 -25.32 36.84 -9.98
CA ASP A 218 -26.57 37.52 -10.33
C ASP A 218 -27.39 36.73 -11.36
N SER A 219 -28.58 37.24 -11.69
CA SER A 219 -29.49 36.64 -12.69
C SER A 219 -28.91 36.56 -14.11
N THR A 220 -27.80 37.25 -14.39
CA THR A 220 -27.07 37.19 -15.67
C THR A 220 -25.91 36.19 -15.65
N GLY A 221 -25.63 35.57 -14.50
CA GLY A 221 -24.53 34.63 -14.32
C GLY A 221 -23.18 35.30 -14.05
N LYS A 222 -23.14 36.60 -13.72
CA LYS A 222 -21.91 37.29 -13.36
C LYS A 222 -21.62 37.09 -11.87
N ILE A 223 -20.36 36.86 -11.51
CA ILE A 223 -19.92 36.78 -10.11
C ILE A 223 -20.06 38.16 -9.47
N VAL A 224 -20.85 38.24 -8.40
CA VAL A 224 -21.13 39.45 -7.61
C VAL A 224 -20.57 39.39 -6.20
N GLY A 225 -20.08 38.23 -5.76
CA GLY A 225 -19.34 38.07 -4.50
C GLY A 225 -18.63 36.72 -4.42
N GLU A 226 -17.53 36.67 -3.67
CA GLU A 226 -16.77 35.43 -3.43
C GLU A 226 -16.22 35.44 -1.99
N GLY A 227 -16.15 34.26 -1.38
CA GLY A 227 -15.66 34.06 -0.02
C GLY A 227 -15.21 32.62 0.21
N THR A 228 -14.64 32.36 1.38
CA THR A 228 -14.22 31.00 1.77
C THR A 228 -14.69 30.67 3.18
N SER A 229 -14.99 29.39 3.45
CA SER A 229 -15.39 28.96 4.79
C SER A 229 -14.21 28.89 5.75
N ASN A 230 -14.45 29.30 6.99
CA ASN A 230 -13.46 29.27 8.06
C ASN A 230 -13.38 27.89 8.75
N ALA A 231 -12.58 27.78 9.83
CA ALA A 231 -12.38 26.52 10.56
C ALA A 231 -13.65 25.96 11.23
N SER A 232 -14.67 26.79 11.44
CA SER A 232 -16.00 26.37 11.94
C SER A 232 -17.01 26.11 10.81
N GLY A 233 -16.56 26.08 9.56
CA GLY A 233 -17.41 25.91 8.38
C GLY A 233 -18.26 27.13 8.03
N ARG A 234 -18.14 28.24 8.77
CA ARG A 234 -18.91 29.47 8.52
C ARG A 234 -18.35 30.25 7.34
N TYR A 235 -19.23 30.75 6.49
CA TYR A 235 -18.91 31.65 5.39
C TYR A 235 -19.85 32.86 5.40
N GLU A 236 -19.42 33.93 4.75
CA GLU A 236 -20.17 35.16 4.68
C GLU A 236 -19.79 35.97 3.44
N LEU A 237 -20.80 36.50 2.75
CA LEU A 237 -20.67 37.37 1.59
C LEU A 237 -21.43 38.66 1.88
N GLU A 238 -20.74 39.80 1.80
CA GLU A 238 -21.30 41.12 2.05
C GLU A 238 -21.27 41.98 0.78
N GLY A 239 -22.07 43.06 0.75
CA GLY A 239 -22.05 44.01 -0.37
C GLY A 239 -22.72 43.50 -1.65
N LEU A 240 -23.61 42.51 -1.56
CA LEU A 240 -24.26 41.90 -2.72
C LEU A 240 -25.39 42.80 -3.28
N PRO A 241 -25.59 42.84 -4.60
CA PRO A 241 -26.74 43.51 -5.20
C PRO A 241 -28.08 42.94 -4.71
N GLU A 242 -29.10 43.79 -4.63
CA GLU A 242 -30.48 43.35 -4.38
C GLU A 242 -31.06 42.63 -5.61
N GLY A 243 -31.80 41.53 -5.38
CA GLY A 243 -32.38 40.72 -6.44
C GLY A 243 -32.19 39.21 -6.25
N ASP A 244 -32.64 38.43 -7.23
CA ASP A 244 -32.46 36.98 -7.24
C ASP A 244 -30.99 36.63 -7.52
N THR A 245 -30.38 35.89 -6.60
CA THR A 245 -28.97 35.47 -6.62
C THR A 245 -28.88 33.95 -6.50
N ALA A 246 -27.86 33.36 -7.10
CA ALA A 246 -27.47 31.97 -6.86
C ALA A 246 -26.12 31.92 -6.14
N ILE A 247 -25.93 30.96 -5.23
CA ILE A 247 -24.63 30.66 -4.66
C ILE A 247 -24.14 29.30 -5.11
N GLU A 248 -22.83 29.18 -5.22
CA GLU A 248 -22.12 27.99 -5.62
C GLU A 248 -21.00 27.71 -4.63
N VAL A 249 -20.94 26.48 -4.15
CA VAL A 249 -19.94 26.02 -3.20
C VAL A 249 -19.10 24.92 -3.84
N GLU A 250 -17.79 25.09 -3.79
CA GLU A 250 -16.82 24.18 -4.38
C GLU A 250 -15.66 23.89 -3.42
N LEU A 251 -15.31 22.62 -3.27
CA LEU A 251 -14.10 22.17 -2.61
C LEU A 251 -13.62 20.87 -3.29
N ALA A 252 -12.31 20.74 -3.51
CA ALA A 252 -11.73 19.54 -4.10
C ALA A 252 -12.09 18.29 -3.27
N GLY A 253 -12.54 17.23 -3.95
CA GLY A 253 -13.05 16.00 -3.31
C GLY A 253 -14.53 16.02 -2.95
N PHE A 254 -15.23 17.15 -3.14
CA PHE A 254 -16.69 17.25 -3.01
C PHE A 254 -17.35 17.56 -4.35
N ASN A 255 -18.59 17.13 -4.52
CA ASN A 255 -19.42 17.57 -5.62
C ASN A 255 -19.71 19.06 -5.48
N LYS A 256 -19.63 19.77 -6.60
CA LYS A 256 -20.00 21.17 -6.71
C LYS A 256 -21.50 21.31 -6.40
N ASN A 257 -21.84 22.16 -5.43
CA ASN A 257 -23.22 22.37 -5.01
C ASN A 257 -23.69 23.78 -5.38
N VAL A 258 -24.87 23.91 -6.00
CA VAL A 258 -25.43 25.18 -6.47
C VAL A 258 -26.83 25.38 -5.88
N HIS A 259 -27.01 26.46 -5.14
CA HIS A 259 -28.29 26.90 -4.60
C HIS A 259 -28.79 28.12 -5.37
N GLN A 260 -29.92 27.99 -6.06
CA GLN A 260 -30.52 29.05 -6.85
C GLN A 260 -31.76 29.65 -6.16
N GLY A 261 -32.16 30.86 -6.57
CA GLY A 261 -33.41 31.49 -6.14
C GLY A 261 -33.33 32.18 -4.77
N LEU A 262 -32.15 32.61 -4.34
CA LEU A 262 -31.98 33.39 -3.11
C LEU A 262 -32.37 34.84 -3.37
N ARG A 263 -33.46 35.30 -2.76
CA ARG A 263 -33.91 36.70 -2.84
C ARG A 263 -33.16 37.55 -1.83
N LEU A 264 -32.26 38.38 -2.33
CA LEU A 264 -31.49 39.30 -1.52
C LEU A 264 -32.20 40.64 -1.40
N SER A 265 -32.15 41.24 -0.20
CA SER A 265 -32.63 42.60 0.06
C SER A 265 -31.65 43.29 1.02
N THR A 266 -31.41 44.57 0.83
CA THR A 266 -30.39 45.36 1.55
C THR A 266 -30.63 45.47 3.07
N ALA A 267 -31.81 45.07 3.55
CA ALA A 267 -32.20 45.13 4.96
C ALA A 267 -32.11 43.78 5.71
N LYS A 268 -31.78 42.67 5.04
CA LYS A 268 -31.79 41.32 5.66
C LYS A 268 -30.55 40.49 5.30
N VAL A 269 -30.04 39.78 6.30
CA VAL A 269 -29.06 38.69 6.09
C VAL A 269 -29.82 37.43 5.70
N VAL A 270 -29.51 36.87 4.54
CA VAL A 270 -30.03 35.57 4.10
C VAL A 270 -29.14 34.47 4.66
N GLN A 271 -29.71 33.63 5.53
CA GLN A 271 -29.01 32.46 6.07
C GLN A 271 -29.18 31.27 5.13
N GLN A 272 -28.09 30.73 4.59
CA GLN A 272 -28.09 29.57 3.69
C GLN A 272 -27.00 28.58 4.09
N ASP A 273 -27.38 27.55 4.85
CA ASP A 273 -26.48 26.44 5.15
C ASP A 273 -26.40 25.47 3.94
N VAL A 274 -25.23 24.87 3.74
CA VAL A 274 -24.93 24.00 2.58
C VAL A 274 -24.30 22.71 3.08
N GLN A 275 -24.90 21.57 2.72
CA GLN A 275 -24.27 20.26 2.91
C GLN A 275 -23.59 19.84 1.60
N LEU A 276 -22.27 19.62 1.64
CA LEU A 276 -21.52 19.10 0.51
C LEU A 276 -21.59 17.58 0.48
N GLU A 277 -21.77 17.03 -0.71
CA GLU A 277 -21.68 15.59 -0.95
C GLU A 277 -20.28 15.24 -1.44
N ILE A 278 -19.73 14.12 -0.97
CA ILE A 278 -18.42 13.65 -1.40
C ILE A 278 -18.49 13.35 -2.90
N GLY A 279 -17.61 13.98 -3.67
CA GLY A 279 -17.53 13.78 -5.11
C GLY A 279 -16.69 12.55 -5.43
N SER A 280 -17.14 11.73 -6.37
CA SER A 280 -16.29 10.69 -6.93
C SER A 280 -15.13 11.34 -7.68
N MET A 281 -13.88 11.17 -7.19
CA MET A 281 -12.68 11.50 -7.96
C MET A 281 -12.71 10.68 -9.25
N THR A 282 -13.14 11.27 -10.35
CA THR A 282 -12.95 10.73 -11.70
C THR A 282 -12.07 11.72 -12.43
N GLU A 283 -10.77 11.58 -12.23
CA GLU A 283 -9.77 12.26 -13.04
C GLU A 283 -9.20 11.20 -13.99
N THR A 284 -9.88 11.00 -15.13
CA THR A 284 -9.24 10.42 -16.30
C THR A 284 -8.36 11.52 -16.90
N VAL A 285 -7.08 11.52 -16.54
CA VAL A 285 -6.06 12.22 -17.31
C VAL A 285 -5.91 11.48 -18.63
N THR A 286 -6.52 12.02 -19.68
CA THR A 286 -6.36 11.56 -21.05
C THR A 286 -4.93 11.89 -21.49
N VAL A 287 -4.02 10.92 -21.40
CA VAL A 287 -2.76 10.96 -22.16
C VAL A 287 -3.07 10.32 -23.51
N ALA A 288 -3.27 11.18 -24.51
CA ALA A 288 -3.20 10.77 -25.91
C ALA A 288 -1.75 10.43 -26.24
N GLY A 289 -1.42 9.14 -26.18
CA GLY A 289 -0.21 8.56 -26.73
C GLY A 289 -0.61 7.42 -27.66
N GLU A 290 -0.60 7.70 -28.97
CA GLU A 290 -0.67 6.66 -29.99
C GLU A 290 0.55 5.74 -29.86
N THR A 291 0.32 4.46 -29.62
CA THR A 291 1.23 3.39 -30.06
C THR A 291 0.39 2.22 -30.56
N GLN A 292 0.63 1.86 -31.81
CA GLN A 292 0.05 0.72 -32.50
C GLN A 292 0.24 -0.58 -31.70
N GLY A 293 -0.81 -1.40 -31.70
CA GLY A 293 -0.86 -2.66 -31.00
C GLY A 293 0.05 -3.73 -31.60
N ILE A 294 0.69 -4.50 -30.72
CA ILE A 294 1.01 -5.89 -30.97
C ILE A 294 -0.07 -6.71 -30.28
N GLU A 295 -0.81 -7.47 -31.08
CA GLU A 295 -1.79 -8.48 -30.71
C GLU A 295 -1.19 -9.53 -29.77
N THR A 296 -1.80 -9.71 -28.60
CA THR A 296 -1.82 -11.02 -27.93
C THR A 296 -3.26 -11.32 -27.54
N SER A 297 -3.86 -12.25 -28.28
CA SER A 297 -5.26 -12.63 -28.14
C SER A 297 -5.47 -13.34 -26.80
N ALA A 298 -6.15 -12.67 -25.86
CA ALA A 298 -6.76 -13.29 -24.69
C ALA A 298 -8.28 -13.12 -24.80
N ALA A 299 -8.98 -14.24 -24.98
CA ALA A 299 -10.42 -14.28 -25.10
C ALA A 299 -11.09 -14.05 -23.73
N ASN A 300 -11.97 -13.05 -23.69
CA ASN A 300 -12.97 -12.80 -22.66
C ASN A 300 -13.82 -14.03 -22.34
N ALA A 301 -14.25 -14.15 -21.08
CA ALA A 301 -15.67 -14.27 -20.76
C ALA A 301 -15.93 -14.02 -19.27
N ASP A 302 -16.76 -13.01 -19.03
CA ASP A 302 -17.32 -12.55 -17.77
C ASP A 302 -18.02 -13.64 -16.93
N ALA A 303 -17.93 -13.49 -15.60
CA ALA A 303 -18.78 -14.19 -14.66
C ALA A 303 -19.72 -13.19 -13.95
N ARG A 304 -21.00 -13.18 -14.35
CA ARG A 304 -22.10 -12.61 -13.55
C ARG A 304 -23.10 -13.70 -13.16
N SER A 305 -23.13 -13.94 -11.85
CA SER A 305 -24.29 -14.11 -10.96
C SER A 305 -25.65 -14.60 -11.47
N SER A 306 -26.13 -15.62 -10.73
CA SER A 306 -27.50 -15.89 -10.25
C SER A 306 -28.49 -16.71 -11.09
N GLY A 307 -28.99 -17.79 -10.46
CA GLY A 307 -30.44 -18.04 -10.39
C GLY A 307 -30.98 -19.39 -10.86
N GLY A 308 -31.06 -20.37 -9.95
CA GLY A 308 -32.28 -21.15 -9.65
C GLY A 308 -32.74 -22.31 -10.57
N GLY A 309 -32.93 -23.50 -9.98
CA GLY A 309 -33.75 -24.57 -10.56
C GLY A 309 -33.66 -25.96 -9.87
N ARG A 310 -34.68 -26.29 -9.06
CA ARG A 310 -35.04 -27.59 -8.42
C ARG A 310 -35.43 -28.63 -9.51
N ALA A 311 -35.56 -29.95 -9.37
CA ALA A 311 -35.43 -31.02 -8.36
C ALA A 311 -35.68 -32.38 -9.09
N LEU A 312 -35.68 -33.49 -8.33
CA LEU A 312 -36.07 -34.90 -8.62
C LEU A 312 -34.86 -35.84 -8.71
N GLY A 313 -34.75 -36.96 -7.99
CA GLY A 313 -35.67 -37.68 -7.10
C GLY A 313 -34.99 -38.98 -6.65
N SER A 314 -35.42 -39.53 -5.51
CA SER A 314 -34.75 -40.58 -4.73
C SER A 314 -35.07 -42.02 -5.18
N GLY A 315 -34.26 -43.02 -4.81
CA GLY A 315 -34.73 -44.42 -4.76
C GLY A 315 -33.69 -45.55 -4.62
N SER A 316 -33.53 -46.04 -3.38
CA SER A 316 -33.37 -47.45 -2.93
C SER A 316 -32.43 -48.48 -3.62
N ARG A 317 -31.48 -48.99 -2.79
CA ARG A 317 -31.17 -50.41 -2.46
C ARG A 317 -31.44 -51.52 -3.50
N LEU A 318 -30.43 -52.34 -3.86
CA LEU A 318 -30.21 -53.76 -3.48
C LEU A 318 -29.20 -54.48 -4.42
N GLY A 319 -28.26 -55.23 -3.84
CA GLY A 319 -27.83 -56.57 -4.33
C GLY A 319 -26.73 -56.69 -5.40
N GLY A 320 -25.77 -57.60 -5.16
CA GLY A 320 -25.07 -58.33 -6.22
C GLY A 320 -23.55 -58.34 -6.14
N ALA A 321 -23.00 -59.51 -5.80
CA ALA A 321 -21.58 -59.81 -5.65
C ALA A 321 -20.79 -59.87 -6.97
N GLY A 322 -19.48 -59.58 -6.91
CA GLY A 322 -18.54 -59.83 -8.01
C GLY A 322 -17.08 -59.55 -7.64
N ARG A 323 -16.30 -60.62 -7.46
CA ARG A 323 -14.86 -60.66 -7.15
C ARG A 323 -13.96 -60.13 -8.27
N ARG A 324 -12.70 -59.82 -7.88
CA ARG A 324 -11.45 -59.51 -8.63
C ARG A 324 -11.17 -58.00 -8.69
N GLY A 325 -10.01 -57.47 -8.33
CA GLY A 325 -8.67 -58.03 -8.17
C GLY A 325 -7.73 -57.30 -9.12
N GLY A 326 -6.76 -56.53 -8.59
CA GLY A 326 -5.57 -56.11 -9.33
C GLY A 326 -5.60 -54.73 -10.01
N ILE A 327 -5.02 -53.74 -9.32
CA ILE A 327 -3.95 -52.82 -9.78
C ILE A 327 -4.04 -52.30 -11.23
N GLY A 328 -4.27 -50.99 -11.38
CA GLY A 328 -4.06 -50.23 -12.61
C GLY A 328 -4.56 -48.78 -12.45
N GLY A 329 -3.65 -47.81 -12.53
CA GLY A 329 -3.87 -46.43 -12.11
C GLY A 329 -4.86 -45.61 -12.93
N ALA A 330 -5.37 -44.55 -12.29
CA ALA A 330 -5.96 -43.40 -12.94
C ALA A 330 -5.52 -42.12 -12.21
N VAL A 331 -5.02 -41.21 -13.03
CA VAL A 331 -4.29 -39.99 -12.74
C VAL A 331 -5.29 -38.89 -12.39
N VAL A 332 -5.10 -38.20 -11.27
CA VAL A 332 -5.75 -36.91 -10.99
C VAL A 332 -4.64 -35.94 -10.60
N GLY A 333 -4.34 -35.00 -11.52
CA GLY A 333 -3.37 -33.95 -11.34
C GLY A 333 -3.86 -32.89 -10.37
N GLY A 334 -3.20 -32.79 -9.22
CA GLY A 334 -3.09 -31.58 -8.43
C GLY A 334 -1.63 -31.14 -8.47
N ALA A 335 -1.38 -29.90 -8.88
CA ALA A 335 -0.05 -29.32 -8.98
C ALA A 335 0.60 -29.16 -7.59
N GLY A 336 1.19 -30.24 -7.09
CA GLY A 336 2.18 -30.25 -6.03
C GLY A 336 3.54 -30.52 -6.66
N SER A 337 4.46 -29.56 -6.57
CA SER A 337 5.85 -29.74 -7.00
C SER A 337 6.47 -30.89 -6.20
N GLY A 338 6.63 -32.04 -6.86
CA GLY A 338 7.28 -33.22 -6.32
C GLY A 338 8.79 -33.03 -6.28
N ILE A 339 9.36 -33.13 -5.08
CA ILE A 339 10.75 -33.55 -4.88
C ILE A 339 10.69 -34.86 -4.10
N ALA A 340 11.32 -35.89 -4.67
CA ALA A 340 11.33 -37.27 -4.20
C ALA A 340 11.66 -37.38 -2.69
N SER A 341 10.83 -38.14 -1.96
CA SER A 341 10.74 -38.13 -0.50
C SER A 341 11.46 -39.27 0.22
N SER A 342 12.55 -39.84 -0.31
CA SER A 342 13.24 -40.94 0.38
C SER A 342 14.73 -40.73 0.65
N THR A 343 15.33 -39.62 0.22
CA THR A 343 16.77 -39.35 0.46
C THR A 343 17.08 -37.95 1.01
N VAL A 344 16.07 -37.07 1.17
CA VAL A 344 16.26 -35.68 1.63
C VAL A 344 15.94 -35.49 3.13
N SER A 345 15.18 -36.41 3.75
CA SER A 345 14.86 -36.35 5.20
C SER A 345 16.11 -36.53 6.07
N ASP A 346 17.05 -37.36 5.64
CA ASP A 346 18.29 -37.65 6.39
C ASP A 346 19.36 -36.56 6.20
N ALA A 347 19.32 -35.81 5.09
CA ALA A 347 20.26 -34.72 4.84
C ALA A 347 19.87 -33.40 5.55
N ARG A 348 18.58 -33.20 5.84
CA ARG A 348 18.09 -31.98 6.53
C ARG A 348 18.09 -32.08 8.06
N SER A 349 18.12 -33.29 8.61
CA SER A 349 18.20 -33.50 10.07
C SER A 349 19.62 -33.32 10.64
N ARG A 350 20.62 -33.10 9.78
CA ARG A 350 22.04 -32.87 10.15
C ARG A 350 22.53 -31.44 9.92
N ALA A 351 21.68 -30.52 9.47
CA ALA A 351 22.07 -29.12 9.37
C ALA A 351 22.06 -28.49 10.78
N GLU A 352 23.24 -28.25 11.34
CA GLU A 352 23.36 -27.54 12.62
C GLU A 352 22.92 -26.07 12.46
N ALA A 353 22.39 -25.46 13.53
CA ALA A 353 22.07 -24.04 13.52
C ALA A 353 23.34 -23.21 13.37
N VAL A 354 23.47 -22.51 12.24
CA VAL A 354 24.67 -21.76 11.90
C VAL A 354 24.60 -20.31 12.42
N ALA A 355 23.50 -19.87 13.05
CA ALA A 355 23.40 -18.50 13.57
C ALA A 355 23.89 -18.35 15.02
N ARG A 356 24.32 -17.14 15.38
CA ARG A 356 24.42 -16.62 16.76
C ARG A 356 23.41 -15.48 16.94
N ALA A 357 22.78 -15.44 18.10
CA ALA A 357 21.88 -14.36 18.49
C ALA A 357 22.65 -13.23 19.15
N GLN A 358 22.23 -12.00 18.88
CA GLN A 358 22.60 -10.84 19.69
C GLN A 358 21.40 -9.89 19.85
N GLU A 359 21.22 -9.34 21.06
CA GLU A 359 20.26 -8.26 21.31
C GLU A 359 20.87 -6.91 20.92
N LEU A 360 20.13 -6.11 20.16
CA LEU A 360 20.52 -4.79 19.67
C LEU A 360 19.45 -3.76 20.06
N GLY A 361 19.34 -3.48 21.37
CA GLY A 361 18.25 -2.67 21.92
C GLY A 361 16.91 -3.40 21.79
N ASP A 362 15.94 -2.80 21.09
CA ASP A 362 14.64 -3.42 20.79
C ASP A 362 14.66 -4.36 19.57
N LEU A 363 15.76 -4.39 18.82
CA LEU A 363 15.95 -5.24 17.64
C LEU A 363 16.75 -6.49 18.00
N PHE A 364 16.58 -7.54 17.21
CA PHE A 364 17.26 -8.81 17.41
C PHE A 364 18.02 -9.24 16.16
N GLU A 365 19.24 -9.74 16.30
CA GLU A 365 20.10 -10.12 15.18
C GLU A 365 20.37 -11.63 15.16
N TYR A 366 20.14 -12.29 14.02
CA TYR A 366 20.68 -13.60 13.68
C TYR A 366 21.94 -13.44 12.83
N LYS A 367 23.10 -13.57 13.45
CA LYS A 367 24.39 -13.50 12.76
C LYS A 367 24.82 -14.90 12.31
N LEU A 368 24.90 -15.14 11.01
CA LEU A 368 25.39 -16.42 10.49
C LEU A 368 26.89 -16.58 10.78
N LYS A 369 27.29 -17.75 11.28
CA LYS A 369 28.69 -18.10 11.62
C LYS A 369 29.56 -18.29 10.39
N GLU A 370 28.97 -18.72 9.28
CA GLU A 370 29.67 -19.01 8.04
C GLU A 370 29.32 -17.97 6.97
N PRO A 371 30.31 -17.49 6.19
CA PRO A 371 30.06 -16.64 5.04
C PRO A 371 29.16 -17.33 4.01
N ILE A 372 28.22 -16.60 3.44
CA ILE A 372 27.23 -17.13 2.49
C ILE A 372 27.53 -16.68 1.07
N THR A 373 27.20 -17.56 0.12
CA THR A 373 27.29 -17.29 -1.32
C THR A 373 25.92 -17.51 -1.95
N ILE A 374 25.36 -16.47 -2.56
CA ILE A 374 24.05 -16.51 -3.22
C ILE A 374 24.21 -15.86 -4.61
N PRO A 375 24.04 -16.60 -5.72
CA PRO A 375 24.12 -16.01 -7.04
C PRO A 375 23.07 -14.92 -7.25
N LYS A 376 23.33 -14.00 -8.19
CA LYS A 376 22.42 -12.92 -8.54
C LYS A 376 21.04 -13.47 -8.94
N ASN A 377 19.99 -12.78 -8.50
CA ASN A 377 18.60 -13.15 -8.77
C ASN A 377 18.24 -14.58 -8.32
N ARG A 378 18.88 -15.07 -7.25
CA ARG A 378 18.58 -16.34 -6.60
C ARG A 378 18.23 -16.14 -5.14
N SER A 379 17.50 -17.12 -4.60
CA SER A 379 17.14 -17.20 -3.20
C SER A 379 17.92 -18.30 -2.51
N ALA A 380 18.20 -18.14 -1.23
CA ALA A 380 18.73 -19.19 -0.37
C ALA A 380 17.83 -19.39 0.85
N LEU A 381 17.77 -20.64 1.30
CA LEU A 381 17.09 -21.02 2.53
C LEU A 381 18.17 -21.36 3.57
N LEU A 382 18.35 -20.45 4.53
CA LEU A 382 19.47 -20.46 5.47
C LEU A 382 18.98 -20.95 6.85
N PRO A 383 19.58 -21.99 7.43
CA PRO A 383 19.18 -22.47 8.75
C PRO A 383 19.58 -21.47 9.83
N ILE A 384 18.59 -20.91 10.52
CA ILE A 384 18.80 -19.91 11.58
C ILE A 384 18.69 -20.49 12.98
N ILE A 385 17.89 -21.56 13.17
CA ILE A 385 17.72 -22.15 14.49
C ILE A 385 17.36 -23.63 14.41
N GLN A 386 17.90 -24.40 15.34
CA GLN A 386 17.51 -25.78 15.62
C GLN A 386 17.67 -26.00 17.11
N SER A 387 16.55 -26.06 17.83
CA SER A 387 16.54 -26.10 19.30
C SER A 387 15.42 -26.99 19.82
N PRO A 388 15.65 -27.76 20.91
CA PRO A 388 14.54 -28.33 21.67
C PRO A 388 13.62 -27.21 22.17
N ILE A 389 12.33 -27.48 22.17
CA ILE A 389 11.31 -26.57 22.70
C ILE A 389 10.33 -27.30 23.62
N ALA A 390 9.82 -26.60 24.63
CA ALA A 390 8.74 -27.11 25.45
C ALA A 390 7.39 -26.75 24.82
N VAL A 391 6.55 -27.76 24.57
CA VAL A 391 5.21 -27.56 24.03
C VAL A 391 4.18 -28.39 24.78
N GLU A 392 3.00 -27.83 25.01
CA GLU A 392 1.85 -28.54 25.55
C GLU A 392 0.72 -28.51 24.52
N LYS A 393 0.19 -29.67 24.15
CA LYS A 393 -0.93 -29.76 23.20
C LYS A 393 -2.23 -29.39 23.89
N VAL A 394 -2.97 -28.45 23.31
CA VAL A 394 -4.29 -28.02 23.80
C VAL A 394 -5.25 -27.81 22.63
N SER A 395 -6.54 -27.76 22.95
CA SER A 395 -7.58 -27.33 22.01
C SER A 395 -8.26 -26.08 22.55
N ILE A 396 -8.37 -25.03 21.74
CA ILE A 396 -8.90 -23.72 22.15
C ILE A 396 -10.32 -23.58 21.63
N TRP A 397 -11.23 -23.21 22.53
CA TRP A 397 -12.58 -22.76 22.19
C TRP A 397 -12.72 -21.27 22.49
N ASN A 398 -12.85 -20.48 21.43
CA ASN A 398 -13.27 -19.10 21.50
C ASN A 398 -14.62 -18.96 20.78
N GLU A 399 -15.65 -18.65 21.54
CA GLU A 399 -17.01 -18.48 21.01
C GLU A 399 -17.17 -17.18 20.19
N GLN A 400 -16.44 -16.13 20.56
CA GLN A 400 -16.45 -14.85 19.82
C GLN A 400 -15.81 -14.99 18.43
N ALA A 401 -14.92 -15.97 18.25
CA ALA A 401 -14.33 -16.28 16.95
C ALA A 401 -15.34 -16.88 15.95
N GLY A 402 -16.53 -17.31 16.41
CA GLY A 402 -17.59 -17.82 15.55
C GLY A 402 -17.28 -19.14 14.84
N LEU A 403 -16.20 -19.83 15.24
CA LEU A 403 -15.80 -21.10 14.63
C LEU A 403 -16.67 -22.25 15.15
N PRO A 404 -17.15 -23.15 14.27
CA PRO A 404 -18.05 -24.24 14.68
C PRO A 404 -17.34 -25.35 15.46
N ARG A 405 -16.01 -25.35 15.48
CA ARG A 405 -15.17 -26.33 16.18
C ARG A 405 -13.98 -25.64 16.83
N PRO A 406 -13.48 -26.17 17.95
CA PRO A 406 -12.26 -25.65 18.57
C PRO A 406 -11.06 -25.82 17.65
N GLN A 407 -10.02 -25.02 17.88
CA GLN A 407 -8.74 -25.11 17.18
C GLN A 407 -7.74 -25.94 17.99
N ARG A 408 -7.00 -26.84 17.34
CA ARG A 408 -5.78 -27.42 17.91
C ARG A 408 -4.72 -26.33 18.02
N ALA A 409 -4.06 -26.29 19.17
CA ALA A 409 -3.03 -25.32 19.47
C ALA A 409 -1.91 -25.94 20.32
N LEU A 410 -0.80 -25.22 20.41
CA LEU A 410 0.29 -25.51 21.32
C LEU A 410 0.49 -24.33 22.26
N TRP A 411 0.63 -24.61 23.56
CA TRP A 411 1.38 -23.71 24.42
C TRP A 411 2.86 -23.93 24.16
N LEU A 412 3.48 -23.05 23.39
CA LEU A 412 4.90 -23.07 23.08
C LEU A 412 5.64 -22.20 24.08
N THR A 413 6.69 -22.73 24.70
CA THR A 413 7.65 -21.93 25.48
C THR A 413 8.95 -21.84 24.69
N ASN A 414 9.40 -20.62 24.42
CA ASN A 414 10.63 -20.39 23.66
C ASN A 414 11.88 -20.63 24.53
N SER A 415 12.30 -21.88 24.64
CA SER A 415 13.52 -22.28 25.36
C SER A 415 14.79 -22.22 24.50
N SER A 416 14.77 -21.52 23.36
CA SER A 416 15.92 -21.48 22.45
C SER A 416 17.02 -20.50 22.87
N GLY A 417 16.73 -19.62 23.84
CA GLY A 417 17.62 -18.53 24.25
C GLY A 417 17.71 -17.39 23.23
N MET A 418 16.94 -17.46 22.15
CA MET A 418 16.93 -16.51 21.04
C MET A 418 15.49 -16.01 20.81
N THR A 419 15.30 -14.75 20.42
CA THR A 419 13.98 -14.31 19.92
C THR A 419 13.66 -15.09 18.65
N LEU A 420 12.43 -15.58 18.52
CA LEU A 420 11.90 -16.14 17.28
C LEU A 420 11.18 -15.00 16.56
N ASP A 421 11.62 -14.65 15.36
CA ASP A 421 10.92 -13.65 14.55
C ASP A 421 9.55 -14.17 14.06
N GLY A 422 8.65 -13.25 13.75
CA GLY A 422 7.31 -13.59 13.28
C GLY A 422 7.36 -14.31 11.93
N GLY A 423 6.59 -15.36 11.77
CA GLY A 423 6.65 -16.17 10.56
C GLY A 423 5.64 -17.30 10.49
N SER A 424 5.63 -17.98 9.35
CA SER A 424 4.85 -19.19 9.17
C SER A 424 5.51 -20.37 9.86
N PHE A 425 4.70 -21.28 10.39
CA PHE A 425 5.19 -22.54 10.93
C PHE A 425 4.36 -23.72 10.45
N SER A 426 5.01 -24.87 10.37
CA SER A 426 4.37 -26.17 10.13
C SER A 426 4.55 -27.08 11.32
N ILE A 427 3.57 -27.93 11.60
CA ILE A 427 3.67 -28.97 12.63
C ILE A 427 3.78 -30.33 11.95
N ILE A 428 4.81 -31.08 12.35
CA ILE A 428 4.99 -32.48 11.98
C ILE A 428 4.82 -33.32 13.24
N GLU A 429 3.89 -34.26 13.24
CA GLU A 429 3.63 -35.21 14.32
C GLU A 429 3.84 -36.61 13.75
N GLU A 430 4.74 -37.40 14.34
CA GLU A 430 5.06 -38.76 13.87
C GLU A 430 5.36 -38.84 12.36
N GLU A 431 6.23 -37.96 11.86
CA GLU A 431 6.60 -37.83 10.43
C GLU A 431 5.43 -37.42 9.50
N THR A 432 4.28 -37.05 10.05
CA THR A 432 3.09 -36.66 9.30
C THR A 432 2.77 -35.18 9.52
N PHE A 433 2.47 -34.47 8.44
CA PHE A 433 2.00 -33.09 8.52
C PHE A 433 0.68 -33.03 9.29
N SER A 434 0.62 -32.19 10.32
CA SER A 434 -0.51 -32.09 11.24
C SER A 434 -1.19 -30.72 11.25
N GLY A 435 -0.62 -29.74 10.55
CA GLY A 435 -1.18 -28.40 10.39
C GLY A 435 -0.11 -27.33 10.28
N GLU A 436 -0.57 -26.09 10.20
CA GLU A 436 0.24 -24.91 9.95
C GLU A 436 -0.38 -23.68 10.60
N GLY A 437 0.42 -22.65 10.82
CA GLY A 437 -0.05 -21.41 11.36
C GLY A 437 0.95 -20.28 11.18
N LEU A 438 0.61 -19.16 11.80
CA LEU A 438 1.45 -17.97 11.88
C LEU A 438 1.59 -17.58 13.35
N PHE A 439 2.74 -17.04 13.73
CA PHE A 439 2.92 -16.40 15.03
C PHE A 439 3.66 -15.08 14.89
N ASP A 440 3.38 -14.15 15.80
CA ASP A 440 4.15 -12.93 16.03
C ASP A 440 5.45 -13.25 16.76
N PRO A 441 6.46 -12.35 16.75
CA PRO A 441 7.73 -12.60 17.41
C PRO A 441 7.58 -13.07 18.86
N ILE A 442 8.33 -14.12 19.23
CA ILE A 442 8.29 -14.76 20.55
C ILE A 442 9.65 -14.57 21.22
N ARG A 443 9.68 -13.85 22.34
CA ARG A 443 10.92 -13.58 23.09
C ARG A 443 11.46 -14.84 23.79
N PRO A 444 12.75 -14.87 24.18
CA PRO A 444 13.27 -15.95 25.02
C PRO A 444 12.41 -16.13 26.27
N ASP A 445 12.18 -17.39 26.65
CA ASP A 445 11.39 -17.83 27.81
C ASP A 445 9.90 -17.44 27.78
N GLU A 446 9.44 -16.76 26.72
CA GLU A 446 8.03 -16.42 26.56
C GLU A 446 7.21 -17.68 26.28
N LYS A 447 6.08 -17.81 26.98
CA LYS A 447 5.06 -18.83 26.73
C LYS A 447 3.93 -18.23 25.89
N ARG A 448 3.75 -18.75 24.67
CA ARG A 448 2.77 -18.28 23.70
C ARG A 448 1.83 -19.41 23.27
N LEU A 449 0.55 -19.09 23.12
CA LEU A 449 -0.44 -19.99 22.56
C LEU A 449 -0.50 -19.81 21.04
N ILE A 450 -0.26 -20.90 20.29
CA ILE A 450 -0.25 -20.88 18.81
C ILE A 450 -1.23 -21.91 18.24
N GLY A 451 -2.21 -21.47 17.46
CA GLY A 451 -3.17 -22.33 16.76
C GLY A 451 -2.63 -22.85 15.44
N TYR A 452 -2.97 -24.10 15.06
CA TYR A 452 -2.41 -24.72 13.86
C TYR A 452 -3.36 -25.60 13.03
N ALA A 453 -4.51 -25.99 13.56
CA ALA A 453 -5.49 -26.80 12.85
C ALA A 453 -6.85 -26.72 13.52
N THR A 454 -7.90 -27.15 12.84
CA THR A 454 -9.21 -27.40 13.47
C THR A 454 -9.19 -28.74 14.20
N ASP A 455 -9.71 -28.79 15.42
CA ASP A 455 -9.89 -30.06 16.15
C ASP A 455 -11.21 -30.71 15.72
N LEU A 456 -11.11 -31.76 14.91
CA LEU A 456 -12.27 -32.47 14.37
C LEU A 456 -12.89 -33.45 15.37
N ALA A 457 -12.17 -33.81 16.43
CA ALA A 457 -12.63 -34.76 17.43
C ALA A 457 -13.47 -34.10 18.54
N LEU A 458 -13.27 -32.80 18.79
CA LEU A 458 -13.99 -32.07 19.81
C LEU A 458 -15.24 -31.37 19.24
N ASN A 459 -16.34 -31.52 19.96
CA ASN A 459 -17.56 -30.75 19.76
C ASN A 459 -17.90 -30.02 21.06
N ILE A 460 -18.01 -28.68 20.98
CA ILE A 460 -18.26 -27.83 22.12
C ILE A 460 -19.52 -27.04 21.85
N ASN A 461 -20.49 -27.16 22.75
CA ASN A 461 -21.68 -26.34 22.75
C ASN A 461 -21.69 -25.48 24.01
N SER A 462 -22.05 -24.20 23.87
CA SER A 462 -22.17 -23.28 24.99
C SER A 462 -23.62 -22.82 25.12
N ASN A 463 -24.12 -22.79 26.35
CA ASN A 463 -25.46 -22.32 26.64
C ASN A 463 -25.38 -21.24 27.73
N LEU A 464 -25.85 -20.04 27.40
CA LEU A 464 -26.11 -18.98 28.38
C LEU A 464 -27.33 -19.39 29.18
N GLY A 465 -27.13 -19.74 30.45
CA GLY A 465 -28.22 -20.05 31.36
C GLY A 465 -29.24 -18.91 31.37
N SER A 466 -30.52 -19.28 31.32
CA SER A 466 -31.65 -18.37 31.06
C SER A 466 -31.94 -17.35 32.14
N GLU A 467 -31.21 -17.34 33.27
CA GLU A 467 -31.51 -16.46 34.39
C GLU A 467 -30.32 -15.55 34.70
N ARG A 468 -30.38 -14.32 34.18
CA ARG A 468 -29.70 -13.17 34.80
C ARG A 468 -30.36 -12.95 36.16
N GLN A 469 -29.79 -13.51 37.21
CA GLN A 469 -30.30 -13.31 38.55
C GLN A 469 -29.77 -11.98 39.08
N ARG A 470 -30.66 -10.98 39.17
CA ARG A 470 -30.38 -9.72 39.83
C ARG A 470 -30.77 -9.83 41.30
N VAL A 471 -29.78 -9.95 42.18
CA VAL A 471 -29.97 -9.90 43.62
C VAL A 471 -29.77 -8.47 44.07
N SER A 472 -30.76 -7.86 44.72
CA SER A 472 -30.61 -6.50 45.27
C SER A 472 -30.78 -6.51 46.78
N ARG A 473 -29.85 -5.91 47.50
CA ARG A 473 -29.95 -5.64 48.93
C ARG A 473 -30.18 -4.15 49.11
N VAL A 474 -31.27 -3.79 49.78
CA VAL A 474 -31.58 -2.42 50.15
C VAL A 474 -31.40 -2.28 51.66
N ARG A 475 -30.61 -1.30 52.12
CA ARG A 475 -30.54 -0.88 53.51
C ARG A 475 -30.98 0.57 53.61
N VAL A 476 -31.87 0.87 54.56
CA VAL A 476 -32.26 2.25 54.88
C VAL A 476 -31.79 2.56 56.29
N SER A 477 -31.01 3.63 56.45
CA SER A 477 -30.48 4.07 57.73
C SER A 477 -30.46 5.60 57.77
N ARG A 478 -31.08 6.19 58.79
CA ARG A 478 -31.11 7.66 59.03
C ARG A 478 -31.56 8.47 57.80
N GLY A 479 -32.57 7.99 57.08
CA GLY A 479 -33.09 8.67 55.88
C GLY A 479 -32.28 8.45 54.59
N ILE A 480 -31.17 7.69 54.65
CA ILE A 480 -30.38 7.32 53.47
C ILE A 480 -30.71 5.88 53.06
N MET A 481 -31.09 5.70 51.80
CA MET A 481 -31.27 4.39 51.17
C MET A 481 -29.99 4.01 50.42
N ILE A 482 -29.42 2.86 50.74
CA ILE A 482 -28.29 2.25 50.05
C ILE A 482 -28.79 0.99 49.36
N GLN A 483 -28.71 0.94 48.03
CA GLN A 483 -29.04 -0.23 47.23
C GLN A 483 -27.75 -0.84 46.67
N GLU A 484 -27.44 -2.07 47.09
CA GLU A 484 -26.42 -2.93 46.49
C GLU A 484 -27.14 -3.86 45.48
N SER A 485 -26.66 -3.96 44.24
CA SER A 485 -27.17 -4.92 43.25
C SER A 485 -26.04 -5.84 42.77
N GLU A 486 -26.30 -7.14 42.73
CA GLU A 486 -25.45 -8.19 42.18
C GLU A 486 -26.14 -8.84 40.98
N ILE A 487 -25.44 -9.03 39.87
CA ILE A 487 -25.95 -9.76 38.70
C ILE A 487 -25.16 -11.06 38.54
N ARG A 488 -25.83 -12.19 38.73
CA ARG A 488 -25.28 -13.51 38.46
C ARG A 488 -25.76 -14.00 37.09
N GLU A 489 -24.83 -14.47 36.27
CA GLU A 489 -25.17 -15.26 35.09
C GLU A 489 -24.32 -16.51 35.11
N LYS A 490 -24.89 -17.61 34.62
CA LYS A 490 -24.21 -18.90 34.51
C LYS A 490 -24.08 -19.27 33.04
N LYS A 491 -22.87 -19.57 32.59
CA LYS A 491 -22.62 -20.12 31.25
C LYS A 491 -22.15 -21.56 31.37
N THR A 492 -22.82 -22.47 30.68
CA THR A 492 -22.49 -23.90 30.70
C THR A 492 -21.85 -24.29 29.38
N TYR A 493 -20.65 -24.87 29.44
CA TYR A 493 -19.96 -25.44 28.29
C TYR A 493 -20.09 -26.96 28.32
N THR A 494 -20.66 -27.54 27.27
CA THR A 494 -20.74 -28.99 27.07
C THR A 494 -19.69 -29.40 26.05
N ILE A 495 -18.68 -30.14 26.50
CA ILE A 495 -17.57 -30.61 25.68
C ILE A 495 -17.74 -32.10 25.45
N ARG A 496 -17.72 -32.53 24.19
CA ARG A 496 -17.74 -33.94 23.79
C ARG A 496 -16.48 -34.24 22.99
N ASN A 497 -15.71 -35.22 23.47
CA ASN A 497 -14.56 -35.76 22.75
C ASN A 497 -14.97 -37.06 22.05
N ALA A 498 -14.91 -37.06 20.72
CA ALA A 498 -15.19 -38.23 19.89
C ALA A 498 -13.97 -39.15 19.71
N ASP A 499 -12.81 -38.75 20.22
CA ASP A 499 -11.57 -39.53 20.21
C ASP A 499 -11.36 -40.25 21.55
N THR A 500 -10.52 -41.28 21.54
CA THR A 500 -10.10 -42.05 22.71
C THR A 500 -8.95 -41.39 23.46
N ALA A 501 -8.13 -40.59 22.76
CA ALA A 501 -7.03 -39.87 23.38
C ALA A 501 -7.55 -38.71 24.26
N PRO A 502 -6.99 -38.52 25.48
CA PRO A 502 -7.36 -37.40 26.33
C PRO A 502 -7.03 -36.06 25.65
N ARG A 503 -7.89 -35.05 25.88
CA ARG A 503 -7.75 -33.70 25.34
C ARG A 503 -7.76 -32.67 26.46
N THR A 504 -6.79 -31.77 26.46
CA THR A 504 -6.81 -30.56 27.30
C THR A 504 -7.49 -29.45 26.52
N VAL A 505 -8.59 -28.92 27.06
CA VAL A 505 -9.38 -27.87 26.39
C VAL A 505 -9.23 -26.55 27.16
N VAL A 506 -8.84 -25.50 26.44
CA VAL A 506 -8.80 -24.12 26.92
C VAL A 506 -10.04 -23.41 26.42
N ILE A 507 -10.82 -22.83 27.34
CA ILE A 507 -12.02 -22.06 27.00
C ILE A 507 -11.70 -20.58 27.20
N GLU A 508 -11.78 -19.81 26.13
CA GLU A 508 -11.72 -18.35 26.23
C GLU A 508 -13.10 -17.82 26.60
N HIS A 509 -13.26 -17.54 27.89
CA HIS A 509 -14.47 -16.91 28.41
C HIS A 509 -14.30 -15.39 28.42
N PRO A 510 -15.15 -14.63 27.69
CA PRO A 510 -15.00 -13.19 27.62
C PRO A 510 -15.18 -12.55 28.99
N ALA A 511 -14.26 -11.66 29.36
CA ALA A 511 -14.43 -10.80 30.52
C ALA A 511 -15.60 -9.84 30.27
N ARG A 512 -16.39 -9.54 31.31
CA ARG A 512 -17.47 -8.55 31.22
C ARG A 512 -16.91 -7.14 31.35
N ALA A 513 -17.33 -6.24 30.47
CA ALA A 513 -16.99 -4.83 30.59
C ALA A 513 -17.64 -4.22 31.85
N GLY A 514 -16.86 -3.47 32.63
CA GLY A 514 -17.31 -2.76 33.83
C GLY A 514 -17.39 -3.60 35.11
N TYR A 515 -16.77 -4.78 35.13
CA TYR A 515 -16.62 -5.64 36.32
C TYR A 515 -15.16 -5.84 36.70
#